data_AF-A0A7C3SSI0-F1
#
_entry.id   AF-A0A7C3SSI0-F1
#
_cell.length_a   1.000
_cell.length_b   1.000
_cell.length_c   1.000
_cell.angle_alpha   90.00
_cell.angle_beta   90.00
_cell.angle_gamma   90.00
#
_symmetry.space_group_name_H-M   'P 1'
#
loop_
_entity.id
_entity.type
_entity.pdbx_description
1 polymer ?
#
loop_
_entity_poly.entity_id
_entity_poly.type
_entity_poly.pdbx_seq_one_letter_code
_entity_poly.pdbx_strand_id
1 'polypeptide(L)' 'MKFLILLGLTLIFLGLTLIFLTYLINYSSKISIESLKKIPKFFIYVYEGRSLTFITSPLLITIGLVYFLWFFFKLFHK' A
#
# COMPACT_ATOMS: atom_id res chain seq x y z
N MET A 1 5.74 -4.29 -31.11
CA MET A 1 6.91 -4.45 -30.22
C MET A 1 6.80 -3.66 -28.91
N LYS A 2 6.58 -2.33 -28.93
CA LYS A 2 6.52 -1.51 -27.70
C LYS A 2 5.46 -1.97 -26.66
N PHE A 3 4.30 -2.43 -27.12
CA PHE A 3 3.23 -2.93 -26.24
C PHE A 3 3.61 -4.19 -25.45
N LEU A 4 4.25 -5.17 -26.11
CA LEU A 4 4.69 -6.41 -25.47
C LEU A 4 5.78 -6.15 -24.41
N ILE A 5 6.67 -5.18 -24.68
CA ILE A 5 7.71 -4.75 -23.73
C ILE A 5 7.07 -4.11 -22.49
N LEU A 6 6.10 -3.21 -22.69
CA LEU A 6 5.36 -2.57 -21.59
C LEU A 6 4.63 -3.61 -20.72
N LEU A 7 3.96 -4.57 -21.37
CA LEU A 7 3.21 -5.62 -20.70
C LEU A 7 4.14 -6.55 -19.89
N GLY A 8 5.30 -6.92 -20.44
CA GLY A 8 6.34 -7.65 -19.72
C GLY A 8 6.84 -6.88 -18.49
N LEU A 9 7.08 -5.58 -18.62
CA LEU A 9 7.54 -4.71 -17.54
C LEU A 9 6.50 -4.62 -16.41
N THR A 10 5.21 -4.50 -16.75
CA THR A 10 4.13 -4.50 -15.76
C THR A 10 4.01 -5.82 -15.02
N LEU A 11 4.20 -6.96 -15.70
CA LEU A 11 4.17 -8.29 -15.09
C LEU A 11 5.33 -8.51 -14.13
N ILE A 12 6.54 -8.06 -14.50
CA ILE A 12 7.72 -8.10 -13.63
C ILE A 12 7.48 -7.26 -12.37
N PHE A 13 6.92 -6.05 -12.54
CA PHE A 13 6.61 -5.19 -11.42
C PHE A 13 5.58 -5.82 -10.47
N LEU A 14 4.56 -6.47 -11.04
CA LEU A 14 3.51 -7.15 -10.30
C LEU A 14 4.06 -8.36 -9.51
N GLY A 15 4.95 -9.14 -10.12
CA GLY A 15 5.67 -10.23 -9.45
C GLY A 15 6.54 -9.75 -8.29
N LEU A 16 7.29 -8.66 -8.47
CA LEU A 16 8.09 -8.05 -7.41
C LEU A 16 7.22 -7.54 -6.26
N THR A 17 6.07 -6.92 -6.56
CA THR A 17 5.14 -6.47 -5.50
C THR A 17 4.57 -7.63 -4.69
N LEU A 18 4.27 -8.78 -5.31
CA LEU A 18 3.79 -9.96 -4.60
C LEU A 18 4.85 -10.58 -3.69
N ILE A 19 6.10 -10.65 -4.15
CA ILE A 19 7.25 -11.11 -3.34
C ILE A 19 7.45 -10.19 -2.15
N PHE A 20 7.42 -8.88 -2.38
CA PHE A 20 7.56 -7.87 -1.33
C PHE A 20 6.42 -7.94 -0.32
N LEU A 21 5.18 -8.15 -0.77
CA LEU A 21 4.02 -8.32 0.09
C LEU A 21 4.14 -9.57 0.97
N THR A 22 4.59 -10.68 0.40
CA THR A 22 4.83 -11.94 1.14
C THR A 22 5.92 -11.75 2.20
N TYR A 23 7.00 -11.05 1.84
CA TYR A 23 8.07 -10.71 2.77
C TYR A 23 7.56 -9.81 3.90
N LEU A 24 6.75 -8.80 3.59
CA LEU A 24 6.11 -7.93 4.56
C LEU A 24 5.16 -8.67 5.49
N ILE A 25 4.38 -9.65 5.01
CA ILE A 25 3.49 -10.46 5.84
C ILE A 25 4.31 -11.32 6.81
N ASN A 26 5.35 -12.00 6.31
CA ASN A 26 6.25 -12.80 7.15
C ASN A 26 7.02 -11.94 8.17
N TYR A 27 7.41 -10.72 7.78
CA TYR A 27 8.06 -9.77 8.67
C TYR A 27 7.07 -9.15 9.67
N SER A 28 5.83 -8.90 9.26
CA SER A 28 4.74 -8.44 10.13
C SER A 28 4.39 -9.46 11.20
N SER A 29 4.50 -10.76 10.91
CA SER A 29 4.38 -11.81 11.94
C SER A 29 5.50 -11.77 12.97
N LYS A 30 6.67 -11.17 12.64
CA LYS A 30 7.80 -10.96 13.57
C LYS A 30 7.76 -9.60 14.27
N ILE A 31 7.13 -8.59 13.66
CA ILE A 31 6.93 -7.29 14.29
C ILE A 31 5.89 -7.45 15.39
N SER A 32 6.31 -7.27 16.65
CA SER A 32 5.36 -7.19 17.74
C SER A 32 4.46 -5.98 17.51
N ILE A 33 3.14 -6.17 17.59
CA ILE A 33 2.17 -5.09 17.36
C ILE A 33 2.38 -3.93 18.36
N GLU A 34 2.98 -4.22 19.51
CA GLU A 34 3.51 -3.24 20.47
C GLU A 34 4.51 -2.24 19.89
N SER A 35 5.37 -2.66 18.96
CA SER A 35 6.32 -1.76 18.31
C SER A 35 5.62 -0.82 17.32
N LEU A 36 4.59 -1.30 16.62
CA LEU A 36 3.76 -0.49 15.72
C LEU A 36 2.90 0.52 16.49
N LYS A 37 2.42 0.18 17.69
CA LYS A 37 1.67 1.09 18.57
C LYS A 37 2.49 2.27 19.10
N LYS A 38 3.83 2.19 19.09
CA LYS A 38 4.72 3.31 19.44
C LYS A 38 4.81 4.38 18.34
N ILE A 39 4.42 4.03 17.12
CA ILE A 39 4.47 4.94 15.97
C ILE A 39 3.27 5.89 16.06
N PRO A 40 3.42 7.19 15.75
CA PRO A 40 2.31 8.13 15.81
C PRO A 40 1.16 7.67 14.90
N LYS A 41 -0.07 7.75 15.41
CA LYS A 41 -1.29 7.28 14.72
C LYS A 41 -1.51 7.92 13.34
N PHE A 42 -0.97 9.11 13.11
CA PHE A 42 -1.01 9.79 11.81
C PHE A 42 -0.20 9.07 10.73
N PHE A 43 0.90 8.42 11.12
CA PHE A 43 1.73 7.64 10.21
C PHE A 43 1.20 6.22 10.03
N ILE A 44 0.89 5.54 11.13
CA ILE A 44 0.45 4.15 11.13
C ILE A 44 -0.72 4.01 12.12
N TYR A 45 -1.87 3.61 11.59
CA TYR A 45 -3.05 3.26 12.35
C TYR A 45 -3.19 1.74 12.38
N VAL A 46 -3.11 1.17 13.57
CA VAL A 46 -3.32 -0.26 13.80
C VAL A 46 -4.68 -0.44 14.45
N TYR A 47 -5.56 -1.18 13.77
CA TYR A 47 -6.83 -1.63 14.29
C TYR A 47 -6.73 -3.13 14.64
N GLU A 48 -6.87 -3.46 15.92
CA GLU A 48 -6.91 -4.84 16.39
C GLU A 48 -8.37 -5.24 16.66
N GLY A 49 -8.90 -6.16 15.84
CA GLY A 49 -10.14 -6.88 16.10
C GLY A 49 -9.86 -8.28 16.65
N ARG A 50 -10.90 -8.97 17.14
CA ARG A 50 -10.77 -10.29 17.81
C ARG A 50 -10.01 -11.36 17.02
N SER A 51 -10.02 -11.31 15.68
CA SER A 51 -9.34 -12.28 14.81
C SER A 51 -8.58 -11.66 13.65
N LEU A 52 -8.60 -10.33 13.51
CA LEU A 52 -8.05 -9.62 12.36
C LEU A 52 -7.33 -8.35 12.83
N THR A 53 -6.06 -8.23 12.45
CA THR A 53 -5.26 -7.01 12.65
C THR A 53 -5.21 -6.28 11.32
N PHE A 54 -5.71 -5.05 11.30
CA PHE A 54 -5.69 -4.18 10.12
C PHE A 54 -4.68 -3.06 10.36
N ILE A 55 -3.66 -2.99 9.51
CA ILE A 55 -2.60 -1.96 9.58
C ILE A 55 -2.78 -1.05 8.37
N THR A 56 -2.98 0.24 8.64
CA THR A 56 -3.24 1.26 7.63
C THR A 56 -2.36 2.47 7.91
N SER A 57 -2.15 3.31 6.90
CA SER A 57 -1.47 4.60 7.08
C SER A 57 -2.42 5.71 6.66
N PRO A 58 -2.98 6.47 7.62
CA PRO A 58 -3.90 7.57 7.32
C PRO A 58 -3.28 8.56 6.33
N LEU A 59 -2.00 8.90 6.51
CA LEU A 59 -1.27 9.83 5.65
C LEU A 59 -1.17 9.34 4.19
N LEU A 60 -0.88 8.05 3.98
CA LEU A 60 -0.86 7.46 2.63
C LEU A 60 -2.25 7.48 1.99
N ILE A 61 -3.30 7.22 2.77
CA ILE A 61 -4.69 7.29 2.29
C ILE A 61 -5.03 8.72 1.85
N THR A 62 -4.67 9.74 2.63
CA THR A 62 -4.93 11.15 2.26
C THR A 62 -4.19 11.53 0.98
N ILE A 63 -2.90 11.19 0.86
CA ILE A 63 -2.11 11.48 -0.34
C ILE A 63 -2.71 10.76 -1.55
N GLY A 64 -3.09 9.48 -1.38
CA GLY A 64 -3.74 8.69 -2.43
C GLY A 64 -5.06 9.30 -2.89
N LEU A 65 -5.90 9.77 -1.97
CA LEU A 65 -7.16 10.43 -2.29
C LEU A 65 -6.95 11.76 -3.03
N VAL A 66 -6.01 12.60 -2.57
CA VAL A 66 -5.70 13.87 -3.23
C VAL A 66 -5.17 13.63 -4.64
N TYR A 67 -4.27 12.66 -4.82
CA TYR A 67 -3.75 12.30 -6.12
C TYR A 67 -4.84 11.73 -7.04
N PHE A 68 -5.71 10.86 -6.51
CA PHE A 68 -6.85 10.31 -7.23
C PHE A 68 -7.81 11.40 -7.70
N LEU A 69 -8.17 12.36 -6.83
CA LEU A 69 -8.98 13.52 -7.17
C LEU A 69 -8.32 14.34 -8.28
N TRP A 70 -7.04 14.68 -8.14
CA TRP A 70 -6.30 15.41 -9.16
C TRP A 70 -6.29 14.69 -10.52
N PHE A 71 -6.04 13.37 -10.51
CA PHE A 71 -6.06 12.55 -11.71
C PHE A 71 -7.46 12.50 -12.33
N PHE A 72 -8.51 12.36 -11.51
CA PHE A 72 -9.89 12.37 -11.95
C PHE A 72 -10.25 13.69 -12.62
N PHE A 73 -9.95 14.83 -12.00
CA PHE A 73 -10.15 16.14 -12.62
C PHE A 73 -9.36 16.26 -13.93
N LYS A 74 -8.11 15.79 -13.97
CA LYS A 74 -7.32 15.83 -15.20
C LYS A 74 -7.87 14.94 -16.33
N LEU A 75 -8.56 13.85 -15.99
CA LEU A 75 -9.15 12.92 -16.97
C LEU A 75 -10.49 13.45 -17.52
N PHE A 76 -11.33 14.03 -16.66
CA PHE A 76 -12.70 14.47 -17.02
C PHE A 76 -12.79 15.94 -17.44
N HIS A 77 -11.82 16.78 -17.10
CA HIS A 77 -11.76 18.18 -17.50
C HIS A 77 -10.85 18.40 -18.73
N LYS A 78 -10.79 17.39 -19.61
CA LYS A 78 -10.05 17.41 -20.86
C LYS A 78 -10.99 17.30 -22.05
#